data_AF-A0A7R8X269-F1
#
_entry.id   AF-A0A7R8X269-F1
#
_cell.length_a   1.000
_cell.length_b   1.000
_cell.length_c   1.000
_cell.angle_alpha   90.00
_cell.angle_beta   90.00
_cell.angle_gamma   90.00
#
_symmetry.space_group_name_H-M   'P 1'
#
loop_
_entity.id
_entity.type
_entity.pdbx_description
1 polymer ?
#
loop_
_entity_poly.entity_id
_entity_poly.type
_entity_poly.pdbx_seq_one_letter_code
_entity_poly.pdbx_strand_id
1 'polypeptide(L)' 'MSIDRQRSSRATIQVELEDVNDHDPILDQESYAFTIPESLLPPASIAVFTATDEDVQRGFGDVTFELENTDDFV' A
#
# COMPACT_ATOMS: atom_id res chain seq x y z
N MET A 1 -17.94 -63.44 17.76
CA MET A 1 -17.52 -62.55 16.65
C MET A 1 -18.00 -61.15 17.00
N SER A 2 -17.08 -60.23 17.26
CA SER A 2 -17.43 -58.84 17.58
C SER A 2 -17.37 -58.02 16.30
N ILE A 3 -18.47 -57.34 15.99
CA ILE A 3 -18.55 -56.41 14.85
C ILE A 3 -18.14 -55.04 15.40
N ASP A 4 -16.91 -54.63 15.12
CA ASP A 4 -16.47 -53.27 15.43
C ASP A 4 -17.23 -52.29 14.54
N ARG A 5 -18.13 -51.52 15.15
CA ARG A 5 -18.84 -50.44 14.46
C ARG A 5 -17.85 -49.33 14.17
N GLN A 6 -17.47 -49.18 12.91
CA GLN A 6 -16.63 -48.05 12.49
C GLN A 6 -17.42 -46.75 12.68
N ARG A 7 -16.90 -45.87 13.54
CA ARG A 7 -17.47 -44.54 13.79
C ARG A 7 -16.68 -43.52 12.97
N SER A 8 -17.38 -42.63 12.29
CA SER A 8 -16.81 -41.47 11.62
C SER A 8 -17.52 -40.20 12.07
N SER A 9 -16.79 -39.11 12.23
CA SER A 9 -17.34 -37.77 12.39
C SER A 9 -16.62 -36.80 11.46
N ARG A 10 -17.26 -35.67 11.16
CA ARG A 10 -16.65 -34.52 10.48
C ARG A 10 -16.78 -33.30 11.38
N ALA A 11 -15.81 -32.41 11.29
CA ALA A 11 -15.85 -31.09 11.87
C ALA A 11 -15.48 -30.07 10.78
N THR A 12 -16.07 -28.88 10.87
CA THR A 12 -15.69 -27.73 10.03
C THR A 12 -14.67 -26.90 10.80
N ILE A 13 -13.57 -26.55 10.13
CA ILE A 13 -12.57 -25.62 10.65
C ILE A 13 -12.73 -24.34 9.86
N GLN A 14 -12.90 -23.22 10.55
CA GLN A 14 -12.83 -21.89 9.96
C GLN A 14 -11.41 -21.37 10.13
N VAL A 15 -10.83 -20.91 9.04
CA VAL A 15 -9.51 -20.27 9.02
C VAL A 15 -9.72 -18.84 8.57
N GLU A 16 -9.21 -17.91 9.36
CA GLU A 16 -9.17 -16.49 9.03
C GLU A 16 -7.71 -16.12 8.81
N LEU A 17 -7.46 -15.33 7.77
CA LEU A 17 -6.14 -14.77 7.50
C LEU A 17 -6.11 -13.36 8.06
N GLU A 18 -5.07 -13.06 8.84
CA GLU A 18 -4.79 -11.70 9.27
C GLU A 18 -3.93 -11.02 8.21
N ASP A 19 -4.32 -9.80 7.85
CA ASP A 19 -3.55 -8.94 6.97
C ASP A 19 -2.27 -8.51 7.68
N VAL A 20 -1.17 -8.43 6.94
CA VAL A 20 0.10 -7.90 7.43
C VAL A 20 0.49 -6.75 6.52
N ASN A 21 1.25 -5.79 7.03
CA ASN A 21 1.78 -4.72 6.18
C ASN A 21 2.96 -5.28 5.37
N ASP A 22 2.68 -5.78 4.17
CA ASP A 22 3.65 -6.39 3.27
C ASP A 22 3.61 -5.84 1.83
N HIS A 23 2.78 -4.83 1.56
CA HIS A 23 2.79 -4.07 0.33
C HIS A 23 3.40 -2.68 0.59
N ASP A 24 4.43 -2.31 -0.16
CA ASP A 24 4.99 -0.95 -0.09
C ASP A 24 4.11 0.02 -0.91
N PRO A 25 4.01 1.30 -0.51
CA PRO A 25 3.36 2.33 -1.33
C PRO A 25 4.08 2.53 -2.68
N ILE A 26 3.32 2.49 -3.77
CA ILE A 26 3.83 2.65 -5.14
C ILE A 26 3.32 3.96 -5.74
N LEU A 27 4.25 4.81 -6.19
CA LEU A 27 3.95 6.03 -6.94
C LEU A 27 3.33 5.71 -8.31
N ASP A 28 2.42 6.56 -8.78
CA ASP A 28 1.77 6.38 -10.10
C ASP A 28 2.72 6.61 -11.29
N GLN A 29 3.90 7.20 -11.05
CA GLN A 29 4.95 7.39 -12.05
C GLN A 29 6.33 7.10 -11.45
N GLU A 30 7.22 6.51 -12.26
CA GLU A 30 8.63 6.27 -11.87
C GLU A 30 9.43 7.58 -11.76
N SER A 31 9.01 8.64 -12.48
CA SER A 31 9.65 9.95 -12.45
C SER A 31 8.64 11.04 -12.78
N TYR A 32 8.75 12.18 -12.11
CA TYR A 32 7.91 13.36 -12.35
C TYR A 32 8.75 14.51 -12.91
N ALA A 33 8.29 15.13 -13.99
CA ALA A 33 8.92 16.29 -14.60
C ALA A 33 7.89 17.38 -14.87
N PHE A 34 8.17 18.60 -14.42
CA PHE A 34 7.26 19.75 -14.57
C PHE A 34 8.02 20.94 -15.14
N THR A 35 7.37 21.70 -16.00
CA THR A 35 7.87 23.01 -16.46
C THR A 35 7.12 24.10 -15.71
N ILE A 36 7.84 24.90 -14.92
CA ILE A 36 7.25 25.95 -14.10
C ILE A 36 7.56 27.32 -14.74
N PRO A 37 6.54 28.13 -15.07
CA PRO A 37 6.77 29.49 -15.55
C PRO A 37 7.41 30.36 -14.47
N GLU A 38 8.40 31.18 -14.83
CA GLU A 38 9.03 32.14 -13.92
C GLU A 38 8.06 33.16 -13.32
N SER A 39 6.96 33.42 -14.03
CA SER A 39 5.91 34.36 -13.61
C SER A 39 4.95 33.78 -12.57
N LEU A 40 5.10 32.50 -12.19
CA LEU A 40 4.23 31.85 -11.22
C LEU A 40 4.52 32.41 -9.82
N LEU A 41 3.53 33.07 -9.22
CA LEU A 41 3.65 33.70 -7.90
C LEU A 41 3.10 32.77 -6.80
N PRO A 42 3.77 32.67 -5.64
CA PRO A 42 3.25 31.93 -4.49
C PRO A 42 1.99 32.57 -3.87
N PRO A 43 1.08 31.77 -3.27
CA PRO A 43 1.10 30.31 -3.21
C PRO A 43 0.61 29.70 -4.53
N ALA A 44 1.34 28.70 -5.03
CA ALA A 44 0.96 27.96 -6.22
C ALA A 44 1.15 26.45 -6.00
N SER A 45 0.18 25.67 -6.48
CA SER A 45 0.30 24.21 -6.54
C SER A 45 1.03 23.81 -7.80
N ILE A 46 2.18 23.15 -7.64
CA ILE A 46 3.03 22.73 -8.78
C ILE A 46 2.57 21.36 -9.30
N ALA A 47 2.31 20.42 -8.40
CA ALA A 47 1.99 19.04 -8.73
C ALA A 47 1.09 18.40 -7.66
N VAL A 48 0.47 17.29 -8.03
CA VAL A 48 -0.22 16.36 -7.12
C VAL A 48 0.42 14.99 -7.35
N PHE A 49 0.85 14.35 -6.27
CA PHE A 49 1.43 13.02 -6.30
C PHE A 49 0.39 12.01 -5.85
N THR A 50 0.40 10.83 -6.47
CA THR A 50 -0.46 9.71 -6.10
C THR A 50 0.41 8.51 -5.78
N ALA A 51 0.14 7.86 -4.66
CA ALA A 51 0.72 6.58 -4.30
C ALA A 51 -0.40 5.63 -3.89
N THR A 52 -0.24 4.35 -4.22
CA THR A 52 -1.20 3.28 -3.88
C THR A 52 -0.48 2.20 -3.09
N ASP A 53 -1.12 1.75 -2.03
CA ASP A 53 -0.70 0.64 -1.19
C ASP A 53 -1.83 -0.39 -1.20
N GLU A 54 -1.50 -1.67 -1.38
CA GLU A 54 -2.49 -2.74 -1.58
C GLU A 54 -2.92 -3.43 -0.27
N ASP A 55 -2.39 -3.00 0.88
CA ASP A 55 -2.81 -3.51 2.18
C ASP A 55 -4.28 -3.14 2.48
N VAL A 56 -5.06 -4.14 2.90
CA VAL A 56 -6.53 -4.01 3.05
C VAL A 56 -6.88 -3.49 4.45
N GLN A 57 -6.03 -3.76 5.43
CA GLN A 57 -6.24 -3.35 6.80
C GLN A 57 -6.07 -1.84 6.97
N ARG A 58 -7.00 -1.23 7.72
CA ARG A 58 -6.92 0.19 8.06
C ARG A 58 -5.60 0.50 8.74
N GLY A 59 -4.94 1.56 8.24
CA GLY A 59 -3.68 2.04 8.77
C GLY A 59 -2.45 1.39 8.13
N PHE A 60 -2.61 0.35 7.31
CA PHE A 60 -1.50 -0.26 6.59
C PHE A 60 -1.29 0.42 5.22
N GLY A 61 -2.36 0.84 4.54
CA GLY A 61 -2.28 1.66 3.33
C GLY A 61 -2.23 3.19 3.54
N ASP A 62 -1.85 3.67 4.73
CA ASP A 62 -1.74 5.11 5.01
C ASP A 62 -0.39 5.65 4.50
N VAL A 63 -0.41 6.55 3.50
CA VAL A 63 0.81 7.06 2.85
C VAL A 63 1.17 8.48 3.31
N THR A 64 2.46 8.71 3.56
CA THR A 64 3.04 10.04 3.81
C THR A 64 4.10 10.35 2.75
N PHE A 65 4.09 11.58 2.22
CA PHE A 65 5.07 12.06 1.25
C PHE A 65 6.06 13.02 1.93
N GLU A 66 7.34 12.82 1.65
CA GLU A 66 8.42 13.70 2.08
C GLU A 66 9.31 14.03 0.89
N LEU A 67 9.75 15.29 0.81
CA LEU A 67 10.71 15.72 -0.21
C LEU A 67 12.11 15.62 0.38
N GLU A 68 12.95 14.73 -0.17
CA GLU A 68 14.36 14.70 0.15
C GLU A 68 15.08 15.86 -0.54
N ASN A 69 15.79 16.69 0.23
CA ASN A 69 16.64 17.72 -0.34
C ASN A 69 17.89 17.04 -0.90
N THR A 70 17.97 16.98 -2.23
CA THR A 70 19.19 16.63 -2.93
C THR A 70 19.87 17.94 -3.35
N ASP A 71 20.95 18.30 -2.66
CA ASP A 71 21.76 19.51 -2.93
C ASP A 71 22.51 19.44 -4.29
N ASP A 72 22.02 18.67 -5.27
CA ASP A 72 22.60 18.55 -6.60
C ASP A 72 22.02 19.61 -7.54
N PHE A 73 22.35 20.86 -7.27
CA PHE A 73 22.30 21.91 -8.29
C PHE A 73 23.59 21.83 -9.11
N VAL A 74 23.59 20.98 -10.14
CA VAL A 74 24.61 21.00 -11.21
C VAL A 74 24.32 22.13 -12.20
#